data_AF-W4M3T5-F1
#
_entry.id   AF-W4M3T5-F1
#
_cell.length_a   1.000
_cell.length_b   1.000
_cell.length_c   1.000
_cell.angle_alpha   90.00
_cell.angle_beta   90.00
_cell.angle_gamma   90.00
#
_symmetry.space_group_name_H-M   'P 1'
#
loop_
_entity.id
_entity.type
_entity.pdbx_description
1 polymer ?
#
loop_
_entity_poly.entity_id
_entity_poly.type
_entity_poly.pdbx_seq_one_letter_code
_entity_poly.pdbx_strand_id
1 'polypeptide(L)' 'MTSQEPNPSELSVHRAFVIQFASGTQIGASRIAGRVEHVTSGQATHFQSLQALLTFIDSVLQEVRDTSSEPDM' A
#
# COMPACT_ATOMS: atom_id res chain seq x y z
N MET A 1 -15.18 -20.01 18.83
CA MET A 1 -14.81 -18.75 18.14
C MET A 1 -13.62 -19.09 17.26
N THR A 2 -13.85 -19.49 16.01
CA THR A 2 -12.78 -19.86 15.07
C THR A 2 -12.30 -18.61 14.37
N SER A 3 -11.08 -18.15 14.72
CA SER A 3 -10.36 -17.16 13.92
C SER A 3 -9.97 -17.82 12.62
N GLN A 4 -10.65 -17.45 11.53
CA GLN A 4 -10.29 -17.91 10.20
C GLN A 4 -9.08 -17.11 9.74
N GLU A 5 -7.91 -17.75 9.68
CA GLU A 5 -6.75 -17.17 9.01
C GLU A 5 -7.11 -16.96 7.53
N PRO A 6 -6.83 -15.78 6.95
CA PRO A 6 -7.10 -15.54 5.53
C PRO A 6 -6.33 -16.58 4.70
N ASN A 7 -7.01 -17.21 3.76
CA ASN A 7 -6.37 -18.17 2.86
C ASN A 7 -5.24 -17.46 2.09
N PRO A 8 -4.07 -18.08 1.88
CA PRO A 8 -2.96 -17.46 1.14
C PRO A 8 -3.32 -17.09 -0.31
N SER A 9 -4.46 -17.57 -0.83
CA SER A 9 -5.07 -17.16 -2.10
C SER A 9 -5.78 -15.79 -2.08
N GLU A 10 -5.84 -15.09 -0.94
CA GLU A 10 -6.57 -13.81 -0.80
C GLU A 10 -5.69 -12.55 -0.95
N LEU A 11 -4.35 -12.69 -0.90
CA LEU A 11 -3.41 -11.57 -1.00
C LEU A 11 -2.74 -11.51 -2.37
N SER A 12 -3.19 -10.60 -3.23
CA SER A 12 -2.62 -10.38 -4.56
C SER A 12 -1.37 -9.49 -4.52
N VAL A 13 -0.33 -9.88 -5.27
CA VAL A 13 0.89 -9.08 -5.43
C VAL A 13 0.62 -7.70 -6.06
N HIS A 14 -0.43 -7.56 -6.87
CA HIS A 14 -0.88 -6.28 -7.45
C HIS A 14 -1.46 -5.31 -6.40
N ARG A 15 -1.53 -5.73 -5.13
CA ARG A 15 -1.96 -4.90 -4.00
C ARG A 15 -0.88 -4.82 -2.93
N ALA A 16 0.34 -5.23 -3.24
CA ALA A 16 1.46 -5.27 -2.32
C ALA A 16 2.30 -3.99 -2.39
N PHE A 17 2.74 -3.52 -1.23
CA PHE A 17 3.57 -2.32 -1.09
C PHE A 17 4.77 -2.61 -0.19
N VAL A 18 5.89 -1.96 -0.48
CA VAL A 18 7.06 -1.90 0.41
C VAL A 18 7.11 -0.52 1.03
N ILE A 19 7.26 -0.47 2.36
CA ILE A 19 7.44 0.78 3.10
C ILE A 19 8.81 0.75 3.76
N GLN A 20 9.62 1.75 3.44
CA GLN A 20 10.89 2.03 4.10
C GLN A 20 10.73 3.25 5.00
N PHE A 21 10.86 3.05 6.31
CA PHE A 21 10.79 4.16 7.27
C PHE A 21 12.12 4.92 7.37
N ALA A 22 12.03 6.24 7.52
CA ALA A 22 13.18 7.07 7.86
C ALA A 22 13.60 6.82 9.33
N SER A 23 14.89 7.00 9.63
CA SER A 23 15.49 6.71 10.95
C SER A 23 14.82 7.44 12.13
N GLY A 24 14.13 8.56 11.88
CA GLY A 24 13.43 9.35 12.89
C GLY A 24 11.95 8.98 13.09
N THR A 25 11.46 7.90 12.47
CA THR A 25 10.06 7.48 12.56
C THR A 25 9.74 6.95 13.96
N GLN A 26 8.67 7.48 14.53
CA GLN A 26 8.09 7.07 15.81
C GLN A 26 6.57 6.97 15.65
N ILE A 27 6.07 5.78 15.34
CA ILE A 27 4.64 5.53 15.08
C ILE A 27 3.77 5.93 16.28
N GLY A 28 4.15 5.52 17.49
CA GLY A 28 3.42 5.86 18.71
C GLY A 28 3.40 7.36 19.05
N ALA A 29 4.29 8.15 18.45
CA ALA A 29 4.34 9.61 18.60
C ALA A 29 3.81 10.35 17.35
N SER A 30 3.11 9.65 16.44
CA SER A 30 2.57 10.18 15.18
C SER A 30 3.60 10.86 14.26
N ARG A 31 4.88 10.55 14.44
CA ARG A 31 5.97 11.03 13.57
C ARG A 31 6.30 9.93 12.58
N ILE A 32 5.76 10.03 11.38
CA ILE A 32 5.87 8.98 10.36
C ILE A 32 6.46 9.60 9.10
N ALA A 33 7.64 9.13 8.68
CA ALA A 33 8.26 9.56 7.44
C ALA A 33 8.99 8.39 6.77
N GLY A 34 9.08 8.41 5.45
CA GLY A 34 9.69 7.31 4.72
C GLY A 34 9.43 7.36 3.22
N ARG A 35 9.62 6.22 2.58
CA ARG A 35 9.30 5.97 1.18
C ARG A 35 8.36 4.78 1.09
N VAL A 36 7.36 4.88 0.23
CA VAL A 36 6.46 3.78 -0.13
C VAL A 36 6.61 3.49 -1.60
N GLU A 37 6.55 2.22 -1.97
CA GLU A 37 6.62 1.74 -3.34
C GLU A 37 5.61 0.62 -3.57
N HIS A 38 4.90 0.68 -4.69
CA HIS A 38 4.03 -0.40 -5.15
C HIS A 38 4.85 -1.48 -5.86
N VAL A 39 4.70 -2.74 -5.43
CA VAL A 39 5.60 -3.84 -5.84
C VAL A 39 5.54 -4.10 -7.34
N THR A 40 4.37 -4.05 -7.97
CA THR A 40 4.25 -4.42 -9.38
C THR A 40 4.46 -3.26 -10.35
N SER A 41 3.99 -2.04 -10.01
CA SER A 41 4.16 -0.89 -10.91
C SER A 41 5.45 -0.11 -10.69
N GLY A 42 6.11 -0.27 -9.54
CA GLY A 42 7.28 0.52 -9.15
C GLY A 42 6.97 1.99 -8.83
N GLN A 43 5.69 2.40 -8.87
CA GLN A 43 5.29 3.74 -8.43
C GLN A 43 5.71 3.93 -6.98
N ALA A 44 6.34 5.07 -6.70
CA ALA A 44 6.87 5.34 -5.38
C ALA A 44 6.78 6.83 -5.02
N THR A 45 6.66 7.10 -3.72
CA THR A 45 6.73 8.46 -3.19
C THR A 45 7.38 8.49 -1.81
N HIS A 46 7.93 9.65 -1.45
CA HIS A 46 8.30 9.93 -0.06
C HIS A 46 7.10 10.52 0.69
N PHE A 47 6.92 10.13 1.94
CA PHE A 47 5.87 10.65 2.81
C PHE A 47 6.47 11.22 4.09
N GLN A 48 5.79 12.19 4.68
CA GLN A 48 6.13 12.80 5.97
C GLN A 48 4.96 12.76 6.96
N SER A 49 3.88 12.04 6.61
CA SER A 49 2.73 11.82 7.47
C SER A 49 2.02 10.51 7.12
N LEU A 50 1.23 9.99 8.07
CA LEU A 50 0.37 8.83 7.83
C LEU A 50 -0.68 9.13 6.75
N GLN A 51 -1.24 10.35 6.76
CA GLN A 51 -2.21 10.76 5.75
C GLN A 51 -1.62 10.70 4.34
N ALA A 52 -0.42 11.24 4.14
CA ALA A 52 0.24 11.22 2.83
C ALA A 52 0.52 9.79 2.34
N LEU A 53 0.92 8.89 3.25
CA LEU A 53 1.08 7.47 2.94
C LEU A 53 -0.23 6.82 2.48
N LEU A 54 -1.33 7.05 3.21
CA LEU A 54 -2.63 6.47 2.88
C LEU A 54 -3.20 7.04 1.58
N THR A 55 -3.04 8.34 1.34
CA THR A 55 -3.45 8.96 0.06
C THR A 55 -2.73 8.32 -1.13
N PHE A 56 -1.44 8.04 -1.00
CA PHE A 56 -0.69 7.37 -2.05
C PHE A 56 -1.18 5.93 -2.28
N ILE A 57 -1.34 5.15 -1.20
CA ILE A 57 -1.83 3.77 -1.29
C ILE A 57 -3.22 3.72 -1.92
N ASP A 58 -4.14 4.59 -1.52
CA ASP A 58 -5.49 4.64 -2.08
C ASP A 58 -5.48 4.94 -3.58
N SER A 59 -4.69 5.95 -4.02
CA SER A 59 -4.54 6.28 -5.45
C SER A 59 -4.11 5.06 -6.28
N VAL A 60 -3.05 4.37 -5.85
CA VAL A 60 -2.55 3.19 -6.56
C VAL A 60 -3.57 2.05 -6.55
N LEU A 61 -4.29 1.85 -5.43
CA LEU A 61 -5.33 0.82 -5.36
C LEU A 61 -6.54 1.12 -6.26
N GLN A 62 -6.86 2.38 -6.53
CA GLN A 62 -7.87 2.73 -7.53
C GLN A 62 -7.38 2.42 -8.94
N GLU A 63 -6.14 2.80 -9.27
CA GLU A 63 -5.53 2.49 -10.58
C GLU A 63 -5.51 0.98 -10.86
N VAL A 64 -5.18 0.16 -9.85
CA VAL A 64 -5.21 -1.31 -9.95
C VAL A 64 -6.62 -1.85 -10.22
N ARG A 65 -7.67 -1.25 -9.64
CA ARG A 65 -9.06 -1.65 -9.90
C ARG A 65 -9.48 -1.29 -11.32
N ASP A 66 -9.09 -0.11 -11.79
CA ASP A 66 -9.41 0.38 -13.12
C ASP A 66 -8.74 -0.47 -14.20
N THR A 67 -7.49 -0.90 -13.99
CA THR A 67 -6.80 -1.85 -14.89
C THR A 67 -7.32 -3.29 -14.81
N SER A 68 -7.88 -3.69 -13.66
CA SER A 68 -8.60 -4.97 -13.55
C SER A 68 -9.97 -4.93 -14.24
N SER A 69 -10.43 -3.74 -14.58
CA SER A 69 -11.69 -3.45 -15.26
C SER A 69 -11.43 -3.13 -16.74
N GLU A 70 -10.57 -3.89 -17.42
CA GLU A 70 -10.66 -3.97 -18.88
C GLU A 70 -11.74 -4.97 -19.28
N PRO A 71 -12.64 -4.57 -20.20
CA PRO A 71 -13.92 -5.22 -20.46
C PRO A 71 -13.72 -6.54 -21.20
N ASP A 72 -14.61 -7.49 -20.96
CA ASP A 72 -14.95 -8.51 -21.96
C ASP A 72 -15.08 -7.84 -23.34
N MET A 73 -14.06 -7.99 -24.19
CA MET A 73 -14.05 -7.68 -25.62
C MET A 73 -13.37 -8.83 -26.34
#